data_AF-A0A2T1E584-F1
#
_entry.id   AF-A0A2T1E584-F1
#
_cell.length_a   1.000
_cell.length_b   1.000
_cell.length_c   1.000
_cell.angle_alpha   90.00
_cell.angle_beta   90.00
_cell.angle_gamma   90.00
#
_symmetry.space_group_name_H-M   'P 1'
#
loop_
_entity.id
_entity.type
_entity.pdbx_description
1 polymer ?
#
loop_
_entity_poly.entity_id
_entity_poly.type
_entity_poly.pdbx_seq_one_letter_code
_entity_poly.pdbx_strand_id
1 'polypeptide(L)'
;MATSERTSRDHDRLEDAHLHKHNHSASTHTHIHSEESLKRVLNRLSRIEGHIRGIKTMVQESRPCPDVLVQVAAVRGALDRVARMILDEHLTECIGRAAKEGKIETEIEELKAALDRFLL
;
A
#
# COMPACT_ATOMS: atom_id res chain seq x y z
N MET A 1 11.06 -59.42 14.91
CA MET A 1 12.08 -59.68 13.88
C MET A 1 11.54 -59.17 12.55
N ALA A 2 12.36 -58.39 11.84
CA ALA A 2 12.17 -57.88 10.48
C ALA A 2 11.82 -59.03 9.49
N THR A 3 11.17 -58.81 8.34
CA THR A 3 11.68 -58.13 7.13
C THR A 3 10.50 -57.75 6.18
N SER A 4 10.43 -56.53 5.62
CA SER A 4 10.80 -56.16 4.22
C SER A 4 10.46 -57.27 3.20
N GLU A 5 9.76 -57.07 2.07
CA GLU A 5 9.98 -56.05 1.05
C GLU A 5 9.03 -56.29 -0.14
N ARG A 6 8.73 -55.23 -0.92
CA ARG A 6 8.27 -55.16 -2.33
C ARG A 6 7.03 -54.31 -2.55
N THR A 7 7.28 -53.01 -2.56
CA THR A 7 6.47 -51.99 -3.22
C THR A 7 6.55 -52.17 -4.75
N SER A 8 5.41 -52.36 -5.41
CA SER A 8 5.30 -52.21 -6.87
C SER A 8 5.56 -50.76 -7.26
N ARG A 9 6.50 -50.58 -8.17
CA ARG A 9 6.56 -49.47 -9.11
C ARG A 9 5.44 -49.66 -10.13
N ASP A 10 4.84 -48.54 -10.54
CA ASP A 10 4.17 -48.24 -11.82
C ASP A 10 3.25 -47.04 -11.51
N HIS A 11 3.13 -45.95 -12.26
CA HIS A 11 3.82 -45.41 -13.43
C HIS A 11 3.31 -43.94 -13.50
N ASP A 12 4.17 -43.04 -13.97
CA ASP A 12 3.93 -41.64 -14.35
C ASP A 12 2.51 -41.05 -14.30
N ARG A 13 2.37 -39.93 -13.57
CA ARG A 13 1.75 -38.70 -14.09
C ARG A 13 2.03 -37.53 -13.15
N LEU A 14 3.07 -36.76 -13.49
CA LEU A 14 3.28 -35.42 -12.98
C LEU A 14 2.20 -34.53 -13.59
N GLU A 15 1.19 -34.17 -12.80
CA GLU A 15 0.26 -33.10 -13.17
C GLU A 15 0.85 -31.76 -12.73
N ASP A 16 0.89 -30.86 -13.71
CA ASP A 16 1.55 -29.57 -13.71
C ASP A 16 1.21 -28.69 -12.49
N ALA A 17 2.25 -28.39 -11.72
CA ALA A 17 2.26 -27.31 -10.77
C ALA A 17 2.22 -25.96 -11.49
N HIS A 18 1.03 -25.41 -11.72
CA HIS A 18 0.88 -23.97 -11.96
C HIS A 18 0.99 -23.21 -10.63
N LEU A 19 2.21 -23.18 -10.09
CA LEU A 19 2.58 -22.27 -9.03
C LEU A 19 2.62 -20.86 -9.61
N HIS A 20 1.59 -20.05 -9.33
CA HIS A 20 1.62 -18.61 -9.57
C HIS A 20 2.74 -18.01 -8.72
N LYS A 21 3.93 -17.91 -9.30
CA LYS A 21 5.05 -17.14 -8.75
C LYS A 21 4.71 -15.66 -8.89
N HIS A 22 4.00 -15.11 -7.91
CA HIS A 22 4.02 -13.68 -7.67
C HIS A 22 5.39 -13.32 -7.08
N ASN A 23 6.37 -13.21 -7.97
CA ASN A 23 7.70 -12.71 -7.65
C ASN A 23 7.62 -11.18 -7.52
N HIS A 24 6.97 -10.69 -6.46
CA HIS A 24 7.10 -9.30 -6.05
C HIS A 24 8.43 -9.14 -5.33
N SER A 25 9.51 -9.08 -6.11
CA SER A 25 10.70 -8.34 -5.68
C SER A 25 10.30 -6.86 -5.66
N ALA A 26 9.55 -6.48 -4.62
CA ALA A 26 9.22 -5.10 -4.35
C ALA A 26 10.54 -4.43 -3.98
N SER A 27 11.10 -3.69 -4.94
CA SER A 27 12.10 -2.69 -4.61
C SER A 27 11.42 -1.70 -3.67
N THR A 28 11.64 -1.85 -2.37
CA THR A 28 11.15 -0.93 -1.35
C THR A 28 11.94 0.37 -1.52
N HIS A 29 11.51 1.20 -2.46
CA HIS A 29 12.16 2.48 -2.71
C HIS A 29 11.99 3.37 -1.48
N THR A 30 13.11 3.85 -0.94
CA THR A 30 13.13 4.83 0.14
C THR A 30 12.54 6.13 -0.39
N HIS A 31 11.33 6.49 0.06
CA HIS A 31 10.71 7.78 -0.26
C HIS A 31 11.63 8.92 0.20
N ILE A 32 12.18 9.69 -0.74
CA ILE A 32 12.97 10.89 -0.43
C ILE A 32 12.05 12.09 -0.58
N HIS A 33 11.24 12.34 0.45
CA HIS A 33 10.55 13.62 0.53
C HIS A 33 11.59 14.75 0.61
N SER A 34 11.41 15.82 -0.16
CA SER A 34 12.08 17.07 0.16
C SER A 34 11.75 17.44 1.62
N GLU A 35 12.68 18.08 2.32
CA GLU A 35 12.46 18.45 3.73
C GLU A 35 11.16 19.24 3.93
N GLU A 36 10.80 20.06 2.94
CA GLU A 36 9.53 20.78 2.89
C GLU A 36 8.33 19.85 2.73
N SER A 37 8.37 18.90 1.79
CA SER A 37 7.30 17.91 1.61
C SER A 37 7.07 17.09 2.88
N LEU A 38 8.15 16.56 3.46
CA LEU A 38 8.10 15.75 4.67
C LEU A 38 7.37 16.51 5.78
N LYS A 39 7.78 17.76 6.01
CA LYS A 39 7.15 18.63 7.00
C LYS A 39 5.67 18.88 6.70
N ARG A 40 5.28 19.06 5.44
CA ARG A 40 3.87 19.26 5.04
C ARG A 40 3.03 18.00 5.30
N VAL A 41 3.54 16.82 4.96
CA VAL A 41 2.87 15.53 5.20
C VAL A 41 2.70 15.30 6.70
N LEU A 42 3.78 15.43 7.48
CA LEU A 42 3.74 15.27 8.94
C LEU A 42 2.75 16.22 9.60
N ASN A 43 2.76 17.51 9.23
CA ASN A 43 1.81 18.49 9.77
C ASN A 43 0.34 18.17 9.46
N ARG A 44 0.05 17.49 8.36
CA ARG A 44 -1.32 17.07 8.03
C ARG A 44 -1.71 15.82 8.79
N LEU A 45 -0.80 14.86 8.93
CA LEU A 45 -1.00 13.67 9.75
C LEU A 45 -1.25 14.04 11.22
N SER A 46 -0.49 14.97 11.80
CA SER A 46 -0.72 15.44 13.17
C SER A 46 -2.10 16.09 13.36
N ARG A 47 -2.62 16.81 12.36
CA ARG A 47 -3.99 17.35 12.41
C ARG A 47 -5.05 16.25 12.33
N ILE A 48 -4.83 15.26 11.47
CA ILE A 48 -5.72 14.09 11.35
C ILE A 48 -5.77 13.33 12.67
N GLU A 49 -4.63 13.14 13.32
CA GLU A 49 -4.56 12.52 14.65
C GLU A 49 -5.41 13.30 15.68
N GLY A 50 -5.30 14.63 15.68
CA GLY A 50 -6.14 15.49 16.52
C GLY A 50 -7.64 15.31 16.26
N HIS A 51 -8.06 15.23 14.99
CA HIS A 51 -9.46 14.96 14.65
C HIS A 51 -9.92 13.57 15.11
N ILE A 52 -9.09 12.53 14.98
CA ILE A 52 -9.42 11.19 15.47
C ILE A 52 -9.61 11.19 16.98
N ARG A 53 -8.75 11.90 17.73
CA ARG A 53 -8.92 12.09 19.18
C ARG A 53 -10.24 12.80 19.48
N GLY A 54 -10.60 13.82 18.71
CA GLY A 54 -11.90 14.51 18.82
C GLY A 54 -13.09 13.57 18.61
N ILE A 55 -13.07 12.73 17.56
CA ILE A 55 -14.10 11.72 17.30
C ILE A 55 -14.23 10.75 18.48
N LYS A 56 -13.10 10.28 19.04
CA LYS A 56 -13.11 9.41 20.22
C LYS A 56 -13.84 10.07 21.40
N THR A 57 -13.59 11.35 21.66
CA THR A 57 -14.30 12.11 22.69
C THR A 57 -15.81 12.21 22.39
N MET A 58 -16.19 12.52 21.15
CA MET A 58 -17.61 12.60 20.77
C MET A 58 -18.37 11.29 21.02
N VAL A 59 -17.72 10.15 20.77
CA VAL A 59 -18.30 8.82 21.04
C VAL A 59 -18.42 8.58 22.55
N GLN A 60 -17.40 8.92 23.34
CA GLN A 60 -17.44 8.81 24.80
C GLN A 60 -18.55 9.66 25.43
N GLU A 61 -18.81 10.83 24.84
CA GLU A 61 -19.88 11.75 25.25
C GLU A 61 -21.27 11.36 24.71
N SER A 62 -21.38 10.23 23.99
CA SER A 62 -22.64 9.77 23.38
C SER A 62 -23.31 10.83 22.49
N ARG A 63 -22.51 11.60 21.73
CA ARG A 63 -23.02 12.59 20.79
C ARG A 63 -23.84 11.94 19.66
N PRO A 64 -24.76 12.70 19.02
CA PRO A 64 -25.59 12.16 17.94
C PRO A 64 -24.77 11.52 16.82
N CYS A 65 -25.20 10.34 16.37
CA CYS A 65 -24.51 9.60 15.30
C CYS A 65 -24.27 10.43 14.03
N PRO A 66 -25.21 11.27 13.55
CA PRO A 66 -24.96 12.11 12.37
C PRO A 66 -23.75 13.04 12.53
N ASP A 67 -23.56 13.64 13.71
CA ASP A 67 -22.42 14.54 13.99
C ASP A 67 -21.10 13.77 13.95
N VAL A 68 -21.06 12.58 14.53
CA VAL A 68 -19.89 11.70 14.53
C VAL A 68 -19.54 11.30 13.09
N LEU A 69 -20.54 10.93 12.29
CA LEU A 69 -20.34 10.55 10.88
C LEU A 69 -19.79 11.70 10.03
N VAL A 70 -20.22 12.94 10.29
CA VAL A 70 -19.66 14.14 9.63
C VAL A 70 -18.16 14.28 9.94
N GLN A 71 -17.75 14.08 11.20
CA GLN A 71 -16.32 14.16 11.56
C GLN A 71 -15.51 13.01 10.97
N VAL A 72 -16.06 11.79 10.94
CA VAL A 72 -15.43 10.64 10.26
C VAL A 72 -15.22 10.94 8.77
N ALA A 73 -16.23 11.49 8.09
CA ALA A 73 -16.12 11.87 6.69
C ALA A 73 -15.05 12.96 6.47
N ALA A 74 -14.94 13.93 7.40
CA ALA A 74 -13.89 14.96 7.35
C ALA A 74 -12.48 14.36 7.50
N VAL A 75 -12.31 13.39 8.40
CA VAL A 75 -11.04 12.65 8.56
C VAL A 75 -10.71 11.84 7.31
N ARG A 76 -11.67 11.12 6.74
CA ARG A 76 -11.47 10.36 5.50
C ARG A 76 -11.01 11.28 4.37
N GLY A 77 -11.71 12.40 4.14
CA GLY A 77 -11.29 13.36 3.11
C GLY A 77 -9.92 14.01 3.39
N ALA A 78 -9.52 14.13 4.65
CA ALA A 78 -8.18 14.60 5.00
C ALA A 78 -7.09 13.54 4.70
N LEU A 79 -7.37 12.27 4.97
CA LEU A 79 -6.51 11.14 4.61
C LEU A 79 -6.36 11.03 3.09
N ASP A 80 -7.46 11.12 2.34
CA ASP A 80 -7.44 11.07 0.87
C ASP A 80 -6.51 12.15 0.29
N ARG A 81 -6.55 13.37 0.86
CA ARG A 81 -5.64 14.46 0.48
C ARG A 81 -4.18 14.16 0.81
N VAL A 82 -3.90 13.51 1.95
CA VAL A 82 -2.53 13.11 2.30
C VAL A 82 -2.00 12.07 1.34
N ALA A 83 -2.80 11.03 1.12
CA ALA A 83 -2.46 9.94 0.24
C ALA A 83 -2.23 10.45 -1.20
N ARG A 84 -3.05 11.40 -1.68
CA ARG A 84 -2.87 12.04 -2.99
C ARG A 84 -1.53 12.77 -3.13
N MET A 85 -1.10 13.53 -2.12
CA MET A 85 0.20 14.23 -2.22
C MET A 85 1.36 13.24 -2.27
N ILE A 86 1.31 12.17 -1.47
CA ILE A 86 2.34 11.12 -1.49
C ILE A 86 2.39 10.45 -2.87
N LEU A 87 1.21 10.17 -3.45
CA LEU A 87 1.12 9.64 -4.80
C LEU A 87 1.73 10.61 -5.83
N ASP A 88 1.31 11.88 -5.85
CA ASP A 88 1.81 12.88 -6.81
C ASP A 88 3.35 13.02 -6.76
N GLU A 89 3.94 12.95 -5.56
CA GLU A 89 5.39 12.97 -5.38
C GLU A 89 6.04 11.71 -5.96
N HIS A 90 5.48 10.53 -5.68
CA HIS A 90 5.94 9.27 -6.25
C HIS A 90 5.87 9.27 -7.78
N LEU A 91 4.78 9.77 -8.37
CA LEU A 91 4.63 9.91 -9.83
C LEU A 91 5.75 10.75 -10.43
N THR A 92 6.03 11.89 -9.80
CA THR A 92 7.03 12.85 -10.28
C THR A 92 8.43 12.23 -10.27
N GLU A 93 8.76 11.45 -9.24
CA GLU A 93 10.03 10.76 -9.13
C GLU A 93 10.16 9.61 -10.13
N CYS A 94 9.16 8.74 -10.25
CA CYS A 94 9.16 7.61 -11.18
C CYS A 94 9.34 8.09 -12.63
N ILE A 95 8.58 9.10 -13.05
CA ILE A 95 8.70 9.70 -14.38
C ILE A 95 10.07 10.36 -14.56
N GLY A 96 10.55 11.08 -13.53
CA GLY A 96 11.86 11.72 -13.57
C GLY A 96 13.03 10.73 -13.72
N ARG A 97 12.95 9.56 -13.07
CA ARG A 97 13.93 8.47 -13.22
C ARG A 97 13.81 7.77 -14.57
N ALA A 98 12.59 7.45 -15.00
CA ALA A 98 12.34 6.86 -16.32
C ALA A 98 12.97 7.70 -17.44
N ALA A 99 12.81 9.03 -17.38
CA ALA A 99 13.39 9.96 -18.34
C ALA A 99 14.92 10.04 -18.29
N LYS A 100 15.54 9.86 -17.11
CA LYS A 100 17.01 9.94 -16.94
C LYS A 100 17.73 8.63 -17.23
N GLU A 101 17.16 7.51 -16.80
CA GLU A 101 17.80 6.19 -16.82
C GLU A 101 17.36 5.32 -18.01
N GLY A 102 16.32 5.74 -18.75
CA GLY A 102 15.78 5.00 -19.89
C GLY A 102 15.01 3.73 -19.52
N LYS A 103 14.71 3.51 -18.24
CA LYS A 103 14.01 2.31 -17.71
C LYS A 103 12.49 2.52 -17.64
N ILE A 104 11.89 2.91 -18.76
CA ILE A 104 10.48 3.32 -18.81
C ILE A 104 9.54 2.19 -18.38
N GLU A 105 9.69 0.98 -18.93
CA GLU A 105 8.87 -0.18 -18.55
C GLU A 105 8.89 -0.48 -17.05
N THR A 106 10.06 -0.45 -16.40
CA THR A 106 10.17 -0.77 -14.98
C THR A 106 9.45 0.26 -14.11
N GLU A 107 9.63 1.55 -14.39
CA GLU A 107 8.99 2.62 -13.63
C GLU A 107 7.47 2.67 -13.86
N ILE A 108 6.99 2.27 -15.06
CA ILE A 108 5.55 2.12 -15.33
C ILE A 108 4.94 0.97 -14.51
N GLU A 109 5.61 -0.17 -14.39
CA GLU A 109 5.11 -1.28 -13.58
C GLU A 109 5.08 -0.93 -12.08
N GLU A 110 6.07 -0.20 -11.59
CA GLU A 110 6.07 0.32 -10.22
C GLU A 110 4.92 1.30 -9.97
N LEU A 111 4.68 2.19 -10.93
CA LEU A 111 3.56 3.11 -10.91
C LEU A 111 2.21 2.37 -10.84
N LYS A 112 1.99 1.37 -11.70
CA LYS A 112 0.77 0.55 -11.67
C LYS A 112 0.58 -0.09 -10.30
N ALA A 113 1.63 -0.69 -9.75
CA ALA A 113 1.57 -1.31 -8.42
C ALA A 113 1.27 -0.31 -7.30
N ALA A 114 1.73 0.94 -7.40
CA ALA A 114 1.38 2.00 -6.45
C ALA A 114 -0.09 2.42 -6.57
N LEU A 115 -0.60 2.55 -7.80
CA LEU A 115 -2.00 2.89 -8.05
C LEU A 115 -2.95 1.79 -7.56
N ASP A 116 -2.61 0.51 -7.78
CA ASP A 116 -3.42 -0.62 -7.32
C ASP A 116 -3.60 -0.59 -5.79
N ARG A 117 -2.55 -0.27 -5.03
CA ARG A 117 -2.62 -0.15 -3.56
C ARG A 117 -3.37 1.09 -3.06
N PHE A 118 -3.49 2.11 -3.90
CA PHE A 118 -4.15 3.37 -3.55
C PHE A 118 -5.65 3.33 -3.86
N LEU A 119 -6.03 2.61 -4.92
CA LEU A 119 -7.40 2.57 -5.43
C LEU A 119 -8.22 1.38 -4.92
N LEU A 120 -7.58 0.29 -4.49
CA LEU A 120 -8.20 -0.94 -3.98
C LEU A 120 -8.01 -1.09 -2.47
#